data_AF-A0A645IE43-F1
#
_entry.id   AF-A0A645IE43-F1
#
_cell.length_a   1.000
_cell.length_b   1.000
_cell.length_c   1.000
_cell.angle_alpha   90.00
_cell.angle_beta   90.00
_cell.angle_gamma   90.00
#
_symmetry.space_group_name_H-M   'P 1'
#
loop_
_entity.id
_entity.type
_entity.pdbx_description
1 polymer ?
#
loop_
_entity_poly.entity_id
_entity_poly.type
_entity_poly.pdbx_seq_one_letter_code
_entity_poly.pdbx_strand_id
1 'polypeptide(L)'
;MLSIAFSFGFTKPLNRMKQTALLLAKGDYTAKTDIHQKDEIGELALNLDVLSDRLDAETRESEKLHQLRRDFVANISHELRTPVTVLRGSLEALCEEVVSDPEQVKNYHRQMLKESIYLQRLVNDLLDLSR
;
A
#
# COMPACT_ATOMS: atom_id res chain seq x y z
N MET A 1 56.62 -0.65 -0.29
CA MET A 1 55.83 0.52 -0.77
C MET A 1 54.76 0.12 -1.79
N LEU A 2 55.06 -0.68 -2.83
CA LEU A 2 54.06 -1.13 -3.82
C LEU A 2 52.87 -1.90 -3.21
N SER A 3 53.10 -2.81 -2.26
CA SER A 3 52.02 -3.59 -1.61
C SER A 3 51.05 -2.74 -0.79
N ILE A 4 51.51 -1.60 -0.26
CA ILE A 4 50.66 -0.68 0.52
C ILE A 4 49.74 0.08 -0.44
N ALA A 5 50.27 0.59 -1.55
CA ALA A 5 49.47 1.24 -2.60
C ALA A 5 48.42 0.30 -3.21
N PHE A 6 48.80 -0.96 -3.45
CA PHE A 6 47.87 -2.01 -3.89
C PHE A 6 46.77 -2.29 -2.86
N SER A 7 47.13 -2.40 -1.57
CA SER A 7 46.15 -2.64 -0.50
C SER A 7 45.10 -1.53 -0.42
N PHE A 8 45.47 -0.26 -0.64
CA PHE A 8 44.50 0.84 -0.68
C PHE A 8 43.54 0.79 -1.87
N GLY A 9 43.97 0.23 -3.02
CA GLY A 9 43.13 0.07 -4.22
C GLY A 9 41.95 -0.88 -4.03
N PHE A 10 42.10 -1.92 -3.19
CA PHE A 10 41.02 -2.89 -2.93
C PHE A 10 40.29 -2.63 -1.60
N THR A 11 41.01 -2.22 -0.56
CA THR A 11 40.45 -2.15 0.81
C THR A 11 39.44 -1.02 0.95
N LYS A 12 39.71 0.16 0.39
CA LYS A 12 38.81 1.32 0.53
C LYS A 12 37.48 1.12 -0.22
N PRO A 13 37.47 0.64 -1.47
CA PRO A 13 36.22 0.32 -2.18
C PRO A 13 35.41 -0.80 -1.50
N LEU A 14 36.05 -1.89 -1.06
CA LEU A 14 35.37 -2.97 -0.36
C LEU A 14 34.71 -2.50 0.94
N ASN A 15 35.37 -1.61 1.69
CA ASN A 15 34.79 -1.06 2.89
C ASN A 15 33.60 -0.14 2.58
N ARG A 16 33.64 0.64 1.48
CA ARG A 16 32.48 1.41 1.01
C ARG A 16 31.30 0.51 0.65
N MET A 17 31.53 -0.52 -0.16
CA MET A 17 30.50 -1.48 -0.53
C MET A 17 29.87 -2.15 0.70
N LYS A 18 30.68 -2.53 1.70
CA LYS A 18 30.19 -3.04 2.97
C LYS A 18 29.27 -2.04 3.68
N GLN A 19 29.64 -0.76 3.73
CA GLN A 19 28.78 0.26 4.34
C GLN A 19 27.47 0.44 3.57
N THR A 20 27.52 0.51 2.23
CA THR A 20 26.31 0.58 1.39
C THR A 20 25.40 -0.64 1.63
N ALA A 21 25.96 -1.85 1.66
CA ALA A 21 25.22 -3.07 1.98
C ALA A 21 24.58 -3.03 3.37
N LEU A 22 25.25 -2.45 4.37
CA LEU A 22 24.69 -2.26 5.72
C LEU A 22 23.55 -1.22 5.74
N LEU A 23 23.60 -0.20 4.89
CA LEU A 23 22.52 0.79 4.74
C LEU A 23 21.29 0.17 4.06
N LEU A 24 21.51 -0.56 2.96
CA LEU A 24 20.49 -1.37 2.28
C LEU A 24 19.80 -2.34 3.26
N ALA A 25 20.57 -3.05 4.08
CA ALA A 25 20.03 -3.97 5.08
C ALA A 25 19.21 -3.28 6.19
N LYS A 26 19.39 -1.96 6.38
CA LYS A 26 18.59 -1.13 7.30
C LYS A 26 17.40 -0.46 6.60
N GLY A 27 17.19 -0.70 5.31
CA GLY A 27 16.10 -0.14 4.52
C GLY A 27 16.42 1.19 3.84
N ASP A 28 17.67 1.68 3.91
CA ASP A 28 18.09 2.85 3.13
C ASP A 28 18.56 2.40 1.75
N TYR A 29 17.59 2.29 0.83
CA TYR A 29 17.82 1.90 -0.56
C TYR A 29 18.35 3.04 -1.44
N THR A 30 18.44 4.27 -0.92
CA THR A 30 19.00 5.41 -1.64
C THR A 30 20.53 5.45 -1.60
N ALA A 31 21.13 4.66 -0.70
CA ALA A 31 22.57 4.56 -0.55
C ALA A 31 23.25 4.05 -1.83
N LYS A 32 24.40 4.65 -2.15
CA LYS A 32 25.24 4.29 -3.31
C LYS A 32 26.69 4.10 -2.91
N THR A 33 27.42 3.31 -3.68
CA THR A 33 28.83 3.05 -3.47
C THR A 33 29.73 4.18 -4.00
N ASP A 34 29.31 4.84 -5.10
CA ASP A 34 30.04 5.91 -5.80
C ASP A 34 31.48 5.49 -6.19
N ILE A 35 31.66 4.22 -6.58
CA ILE A 35 32.96 3.66 -6.98
C ILE A 35 33.04 3.64 -8.51
N HIS A 36 33.99 4.40 -9.05
CA HIS A 36 34.23 4.52 -10.49
C HIS A 36 35.56 3.87 -10.89
N GLN A 37 35.67 2.56 -10.67
CA GLN A 37 36.84 1.77 -11.10
C GLN A 37 36.53 1.01 -12.39
N LYS A 38 37.56 0.75 -13.20
CA LYS A 38 37.47 -0.02 -14.46
C LYS A 38 38.01 -1.43 -14.26
N ASP A 39 37.63 -2.05 -13.16
CA ASP A 39 38.01 -3.39 -12.73
C ASP A 39 36.77 -4.13 -12.20
N GLU A 40 36.96 -5.37 -11.72
CA GLU A 40 35.90 -6.22 -11.19
C GLU A 40 35.25 -5.62 -9.93
N ILE A 41 35.98 -4.79 -9.18
CA ILE A 41 35.44 -4.09 -8.01
C ILE A 41 34.47 -2.99 -8.46
N GLY A 42 34.82 -2.23 -9.49
CA GLY A 42 33.92 -1.26 -10.12
C GLY A 42 32.66 -1.91 -10.68
N GLU A 43 32.77 -3.07 -11.33
CA GLU A 43 31.63 -3.82 -11.83
C GLU A 43 30.71 -4.31 -10.69
N LEU A 44 31.29 -4.86 -9.62
CA LEU A 44 30.51 -5.28 -8.44
C LEU A 44 29.83 -4.09 -7.74
N ALA A 45 30.52 -2.95 -7.66
CA ALA A 45 29.97 -1.73 -7.08
C ALA A 45 28.78 -1.21 -7.89
N LEU A 46 28.89 -1.21 -9.23
CA LEU A 46 27.79 -0.86 -10.12
C LEU A 46 26.60 -1.81 -9.94
N ASN A 47 26.85 -3.12 -9.85
CA ASN A 47 25.79 -4.10 -9.62
C ASN A 47 25.09 -3.87 -8.28
N LEU A 48 25.82 -3.51 -7.22
CA LEU A 48 25.24 -3.15 -5.92
C LEU A 48 24.38 -1.88 -6.00
N ASP A 49 24.83 -0.88 -6.76
CA ASP A 49 24.07 0.35 -6.98
C ASP A 49 22.77 0.09 -7.75
N VAL A 50 22.81 -0.77 -8.79
CA VAL A 50 21.62 -1.21 -9.53
C VAL A 50 20.64 -1.96 -8.64
N LEU A 51 21.12 -2.84 -7.74
CA LEU A 51 20.26 -3.51 -6.76
C LEU A 51 19.57 -2.50 -5.84
N SER A 52 20.30 -1.47 -5.42
CA SER A 52 19.75 -0.39 -4.59
C SER A 52 18.62 0.34 -5.31
N ASP A 53 18.79 0.67 -6.60
CA ASP A 53 17.74 1.31 -7.40
C ASP A 53 16.49 0.44 -7.55
N ARG A 54 16.68 -0.87 -7.75
CA ARG A 54 15.54 -1.81 -7.86
C ARG A 54 14.78 -1.92 -6.55
N LEU A 55 15.48 -2.04 -5.43
CA LEU A 55 14.86 -2.12 -4.10
C LEU A 55 14.11 -0.82 -3.74
N ASP A 56 14.67 0.34 -4.06
CA ASP A 56 14.00 1.63 -3.89
C ASP A 56 12.72 1.73 -4.73
N ALA A 57 12.79 1.32 -6.01
CA ALA A 57 11.63 1.30 -6.89
C ALA A 57 10.52 0.35 -6.41
N GLU A 58 10.87 -0.89 -6.07
CA GLU A 58 9.91 -1.90 -5.55
C GLU A 58 9.28 -1.45 -4.22
N THR A 59 10.08 -0.84 -3.33
CA THR A 59 9.58 -0.35 -2.05
C THR A 59 8.59 0.79 -2.25
N ARG A 60 8.89 1.76 -3.12
CA ARG A 60 7.96 2.87 -3.42
C ARG A 60 6.68 2.38 -4.07
N GLU A 61 6.77 1.40 -4.96
CA GLU A 61 5.58 0.80 -5.57
C GLU A 61 4.72 0.08 -4.53
N SER A 62 5.35 -0.70 -3.64
CA SER A 62 4.68 -1.35 -2.52
C SER A 62 4.00 -0.36 -1.59
N GLU A 63 4.68 0.71 -1.19
CA GLU A 63 4.12 1.78 -0.36
C GLU A 63 2.91 2.45 -1.02
N LYS A 64 3.00 2.72 -2.33
CA LYS A 64 1.89 3.27 -3.10
C LYS A 64 0.69 2.33 -3.11
N LEU A 65 0.89 1.04 -3.35
CA LEU A 65 -0.18 0.02 -3.29
C LEU A 65 -0.78 -0.07 -1.89
N HIS A 66 0.05 -0.04 -0.84
CA HIS A 66 -0.39 -0.02 0.54
C HIS A 66 -1.25 1.21 0.86
N GLN A 67 -0.87 2.39 0.35
CA GLN A 67 -1.64 3.61 0.52
C GLN A 67 -2.98 3.52 -0.22
N LEU A 68 -2.99 3.10 -1.48
CA LEU A 68 -4.23 2.89 -2.25
C LEU A 68 -5.19 1.93 -1.56
N ARG A 69 -4.66 0.82 -1.01
CA ARG A 69 -5.46 -0.13 -0.24
C ARG A 69 -6.05 0.51 1.03
N ARG A 70 -5.28 1.32 1.76
CA ARG A 70 -5.76 2.04 2.95
C ARG A 70 -6.87 3.01 2.59
N ASP A 71 -6.68 3.81 1.55
CA ASP A 71 -7.66 4.79 1.08
C ASP A 71 -8.94 4.12 0.61
N PHE A 72 -8.82 3.00 -0.12
CA PHE A 72 -9.97 2.19 -0.53
C PHE A 72 -10.77 1.65 0.66
N VAL A 73 -10.10 1.04 1.65
CA VAL A 73 -10.77 0.52 2.86
C VAL A 73 -11.46 1.64 3.64
N ALA A 74 -10.82 2.82 3.77
CA ALA A 74 -11.42 3.98 4.41
C ALA A 74 -12.68 4.43 3.65
N ASN A 75 -12.59 4.58 2.33
CA ASN A 75 -13.70 5.00 1.48
C ASN A 75 -14.89 4.03 1.56
N ILE A 76 -14.64 2.72 1.42
CA ILE A 76 -15.70 1.71 1.55
C ILE A 76 -16.31 1.75 2.95
N SER A 77 -15.52 1.88 4.01
CA SER A 77 -16.05 1.94 5.37
C SER A 77 -17.02 3.12 5.56
N HIS A 78 -16.72 4.26 4.93
CA HIS A 78 -17.63 5.41 4.91
C HIS A 78 -18.88 5.14 4.08
N GLU A 79 -18.72 4.59 2.87
CA GLU A 79 -19.84 4.27 1.98
C GLU A 79 -20.77 3.20 2.54
N LEU A 80 -20.27 2.24 3.32
CA LEU A 80 -21.08 1.23 4.02
C LEU A 80 -21.87 1.81 5.21
N ARG A 81 -21.35 2.83 5.90
CA ARG A 81 -22.00 3.39 7.09
C ARG A 81 -23.35 4.04 6.76
N THR A 82 -23.42 4.74 5.64
CA THR A 82 -24.63 5.44 5.18
C THR A 82 -25.83 4.50 4.98
N PRO A 83 -25.77 3.47 4.10
CA PRO A 83 -26.89 2.56 3.86
C PRO A 83 -27.28 1.79 5.13
N VAL A 84 -26.32 1.40 5.98
CA VAL A 84 -26.61 0.75 7.27
C VAL A 84 -27.39 1.68 8.20
N THR A 85 -27.04 2.96 8.24
CA THR A 85 -27.75 3.96 9.04
C THR A 85 -29.16 4.18 8.51
N VAL A 86 -29.34 4.26 7.20
CA VAL A 86 -30.65 4.40 6.54
C VAL A 86 -31.52 3.17 6.79
N LEU A 87 -30.97 1.97 6.63
CA LEU A 87 -31.67 0.71 6.93
C LEU A 87 -32.15 0.66 8.37
N ARG A 88 -31.26 0.99 9.32
CA ARG A 88 -31.61 1.00 10.75
C ARG A 88 -32.71 2.01 11.05
N GLY A 89 -32.57 3.26 10.59
CA GLY A 89 -33.59 4.29 10.83
C GLY A 89 -34.94 3.96 10.18
N SER A 90 -34.91 3.30 9.01
CA SER A 90 -36.12 2.83 8.34
C SER A 90 -36.81 1.71 9.13
N LEU A 91 -36.03 0.77 9.68
CA LEU A 91 -36.54 -0.29 10.54
C LEU A 91 -37.08 0.26 11.86
N GLU A 92 -36.38 1.18 12.51
CA GLU A 92 -36.83 1.83 13.75
C GLU A 92 -38.17 2.54 13.53
N ALA A 93 -38.30 3.35 12.48
CA ALA A 93 -39.55 4.06 12.17
C ALA A 93 -40.74 3.13 11.89
N LEU A 94 -40.49 1.96 11.27
CA LEU A 94 -41.52 0.95 11.02
C LEU A 94 -41.87 0.15 12.29
N CYS A 95 -40.88 -0.23 13.10
CA CYS A 95 -41.07 -1.01 14.33
C CYS A 95 -41.74 -0.21 15.44
N GLU A 96 -41.49 1.09 15.52
CA GLU A 96 -42.12 1.99 16.50
C GLU A 96 -43.53 2.43 16.07
N GLU A 97 -44.05 1.93 14.94
CA GLU A 97 -45.36 2.29 14.34
C GLU A 97 -45.56 3.80 14.13
N VAL A 98 -44.47 4.57 14.12
CA VAL A 98 -44.46 6.03 13.84
C VAL A 98 -45.03 6.32 12.45
N VAL A 99 -44.92 5.36 11.54
CA VAL A 99 -45.44 5.42 10.18
C VAL A 99 -46.63 4.48 10.06
N SER A 100 -47.83 5.04 10.03
CA SER A 100 -49.08 4.26 9.98
C SER A 100 -49.76 4.27 8.61
N ASP A 101 -49.34 5.14 7.70
CA ASP A 101 -49.89 5.22 6.34
C ASP A 101 -49.36 4.08 5.45
N PRO A 102 -50.24 3.26 4.83
CA PRO A 102 -49.82 2.11 4.02
C PRO A 102 -48.87 2.46 2.86
N GLU A 103 -49.04 3.63 2.23
CA GLU A 103 -48.14 4.06 1.14
C GLU A 103 -46.77 4.47 1.67
N GLN A 104 -46.69 5.13 2.82
CA GLN A 104 -45.42 5.41 3.48
C GLN A 104 -44.68 4.15 3.90
N VAL A 105 -45.36 3.17 4.52
CA VAL A 105 -44.75 1.87 4.89
C VAL A 105 -44.13 1.19 3.67
N LYS A 106 -44.84 1.20 2.54
CA LYS A 106 -44.34 0.66 1.26
C LYS A 106 -43.11 1.40 0.75
N ASN A 107 -43.02 2.71 0.96
CA ASN A 107 -41.85 3.52 0.58
C ASN A 107 -40.63 3.17 1.44
N TYR A 108 -40.79 3.00 2.76
CA TYR A 108 -39.70 2.52 3.63
C TYR A 108 -39.20 1.14 3.21
N HIS A 109 -40.08 0.19 2.92
CA HIS A 109 -39.66 -1.13 2.40
C HIS A 109 -38.88 -1.04 1.09
N ARG A 110 -39.30 -0.18 0.15
CA ARG A 110 -38.56 0.05 -1.10
C ARG A 110 -37.20 0.69 -0.84
N GLN A 111 -37.12 1.66 0.06
CA GLN A 111 -35.87 2.32 0.43
C GLN A 111 -34.90 1.32 1.04
N MET A 112 -35.36 0.48 1.97
CA MET A 112 -34.54 -0.59 2.55
C MET A 112 -34.04 -1.58 1.50
N LEU A 113 -34.90 -2.02 0.58
CA LEU A 113 -34.48 -2.92 -0.50
C LEU A 113 -33.39 -2.27 -1.37
N LYS A 114 -33.54 -0.99 -1.71
CA LYS A 114 -32.55 -0.24 -2.48
C LYS A 114 -31.20 -0.18 -1.76
N GLU A 115 -31.18 0.16 -0.47
CA GLU A 115 -29.95 0.22 0.32
C GLU A 115 -29.31 -1.16 0.50
N SER A 116 -30.11 -2.23 0.64
CA SER A 116 -29.62 -3.61 0.70
C SER A 116 -28.92 -4.03 -0.61
N ILE A 117 -29.49 -3.67 -1.76
CA ILE A 117 -28.88 -3.95 -3.07
C ILE A 117 -27.56 -3.16 -3.23
N TYR A 118 -27.54 -1.90 -2.79
CA TYR A 118 -26.32 -1.08 -2.82
C TYR A 118 -25.22 -1.66 -1.92
N LEU A 119 -25.54 -2.09 -0.70
CA LEU A 119 -24.62 -2.79 0.19
C LEU A 119 -24.07 -4.07 -0.44
N GLN A 120 -24.93 -4.87 -1.09
CA GLN A 120 -24.48 -6.09 -1.78
C GLN A 120 -23.45 -5.78 -2.87
N ARG A 121 -23.65 -4.71 -3.64
CA ARG A 121 -22.68 -4.27 -4.65
C ARG A 121 -21.34 -3.88 -4.00
N LEU A 122 -21.37 -3.06 -2.95
CA LEU A 122 -20.14 -2.65 -2.24
C LEU A 122 -19.36 -3.84 -1.65
N VAL A 123 -20.08 -4.84 -1.13
CA VAL A 123 -19.44 -6.08 -0.63
C VAL A 123 -18.82 -6.89 -1.76
N ASN A 124 -19.48 -6.99 -2.92
CA ASN A 124 -18.91 -7.67 -4.09
C ASN A 124 -17.66 -6.94 -4.60
N ASP A 125 -17.70 -5.61 -4.69
CA ASP A 125 -16.55 -4.79 -5.10
C ASP A 125 -15.35 -5.00 -4.14
N LEU A 126 -15.61 -5.17 -2.84
CA LEU A 126 -14.60 -5.50 -1.83
C LEU A 126 -14.01 -6.91 -2.03
N LEU A 127 -14.85 -7.90 -2.32
CA LEU A 127 -14.43 -9.28 -2.54
C LEU A 127 -13.60 -9.44 -3.82
N ASP A 128 -13.94 -8.69 -4.87
CA ASP A 128 -13.19 -8.68 -6.13
C ASP A 128 -11.79 -8.09 -5.95
N LEU A 129 -11.63 -7.05 -5.10
CA LEU A 129 -10.32 -6.47 -4.80
C LEU A 129 -9.47 -7.33 -3.85
N SER A 130 -10.11 -8.25 -3.11
CA SER A 130 -9.42 -9.18 -2.20
C SER A 130 -8.85 -10.41 -2.91
N ARG A 131 -9.17 -10.62 -4.19
CA ARG A 131 -8.66 -11.72 -5.03
C ARG A 131 -7.46 -11.30 -5.83
#